data_AF-A0A5E7VB36-F1
#
_entry.id   AF-A0A5E7VB36-F1
#
_cell.length_a   1.000
_cell.length_b   1.000
_cell.length_c   1.000
_cell.angle_alpha   90.00
_cell.angle_beta   90.00
_cell.angle_gamma   90.00
#
_symmetry.space_group_name_H-M   'P 1'
#
loop_
_entity.id
_entity.type
_entity.pdbx_description
1 polymer ?
#
loop_
_entity_poly.entity_id
_entity_poly.type
_entity_poly.pdbx_seq_one_letter_code
_entity_poly.pdbx_strand_id
1 'polypeptide(L)'
;MTIDKQKLQKLLWAEAASFRADCADWKRNTEALQDFLGEKTVEEMALELLGENEALRLRCDQLDDDKQSMTETHVLYTWLRKKCDQPSNDFVAVQMNIGHDWVPVHDLDRDLRSMIEREEP
;
A
#
# COMPACT_ATOMS: atom_id res chain seq x y z
N MET A 1 -12.78 -0.70 21.26
CA MET A 1 -12.98 -1.62 22.41
C MET A 1 -12.18 -2.90 22.15
N THR A 2 -11.80 -3.70 23.15
CA THR A 2 -11.04 -4.95 22.94
C THR A 2 -11.94 -6.17 23.09
N ILE A 3 -12.89 -6.37 22.16
CA ILE A 3 -13.60 -7.65 22.06
C ILE A 3 -12.72 -8.68 21.36
N ASP A 4 -12.80 -9.94 21.78
CA ASP A 4 -12.19 -11.05 21.05
C ASP A 4 -12.96 -11.31 19.74
N LYS A 5 -12.51 -10.66 18.67
CA LYS A 5 -13.11 -10.75 17.33
C LYS A 5 -13.06 -12.17 16.76
N GLN A 6 -12.07 -12.99 17.14
CA GLN A 6 -11.95 -14.38 16.71
C GLN A 6 -13.01 -15.26 17.38
N LYS A 7 -13.23 -15.05 18.69
CA LYS A 7 -14.31 -15.74 19.41
C LYS A 7 -15.69 -15.29 18.92
N LEU A 8 -15.89 -14.00 18.69
CA LEU A 8 -17.13 -13.46 18.11
C LEU A 8 -17.47 -14.11 16.77
N GLN A 9 -16.49 -14.18 15.86
CA GLN A 9 -16.65 -14.79 14.54
C GLN A 9 -17.10 -16.26 14.62
N LYS A 10 -16.49 -17.04 15.52
CA LYS A 10 -16.86 -18.45 15.70
C LYS A 10 -18.29 -18.62 16.18
N LEU A 11 -18.73 -17.79 17.12
CA LEU A 11 -20.10 -17.83 17.65
C LEU A 11 -21.12 -17.42 16.58
N LEU A 12 -20.86 -16.32 15.86
CA LEU A 12 -21.72 -15.88 14.75
C LEU A 12 -21.83 -16.93 13.64
N TRP A 13 -20.73 -17.60 13.29
CA TRP A 13 -20.74 -18.68 12.30
C TRP A 13 -21.51 -19.91 12.78
N ALA A 14 -21.37 -20.30 14.05
CA ALA A 14 -22.13 -21.41 14.62
C ALA A 14 -23.64 -21.11 14.62
N GLU A 15 -24.04 -19.90 15.01
CA GLU A 15 -25.44 -19.47 14.99
C GLU A 15 -26.00 -19.43 13.56
N ALA A 16 -25.29 -18.80 12.62
CA ALA A 16 -25.70 -18.74 11.22
C ALA A 16 -25.80 -20.14 10.58
N ALA A 17 -24.89 -21.06 10.94
CA ALA A 17 -24.92 -22.44 10.45
C ALA A 17 -26.14 -23.20 11.01
N SER A 18 -26.39 -23.11 12.32
CA SER A 18 -27.54 -23.77 12.95
C SER A 18 -28.88 -23.22 12.45
N PHE A 19 -28.98 -21.90 12.25
CA PHE A 19 -30.16 -21.27 11.65
C PHE A 19 -30.42 -21.76 10.22
N ARG A 20 -29.37 -21.81 9.38
CA ARG A 20 -29.49 -22.28 7.98
C ARG A 20 -29.81 -23.77 7.87
N ALA A 21 -29.33 -24.56 8.82
CA ALA A 21 -29.54 -26.00 8.86
C ALA A 21 -30.88 -26.41 9.51
N ASP A 22 -31.70 -25.44 9.96
CA ASP A 22 -32.89 -25.67 10.78
C ASP A 22 -32.61 -26.63 11.96
N CYS A 23 -31.43 -26.47 12.55
CA CYS A 23 -30.92 -27.35 13.57
C CYS A 23 -31.30 -26.84 14.95
N ALA A 24 -31.81 -27.71 15.82
CA ALA A 24 -32.25 -27.37 17.19
C ALA A 24 -31.14 -26.73 18.07
N ASP A 25 -29.88 -26.82 17.66
CA ASP A 25 -28.74 -26.18 18.33
C ASP A 25 -28.74 -24.65 18.23
N TRP A 26 -29.59 -24.05 17.37
CA TRP A 26 -29.65 -22.59 17.21
C TRP A 26 -29.87 -21.87 18.54
N LYS A 27 -30.73 -22.40 19.42
CA LYS A 27 -31.02 -21.81 20.72
C LYS A 27 -29.78 -21.74 21.63
N ARG A 28 -29.00 -22.82 21.67
CA ARG A 28 -27.74 -22.89 22.45
C ARG A 28 -26.70 -21.90 21.89
N ASN A 29 -26.64 -21.76 20.57
CA ASN A 29 -25.71 -20.85 19.93
C ASN A 29 -26.08 -19.39 20.17
N THR A 30 -27.38 -19.04 20.14
CA THR A 30 -27.89 -17.71 20.49
C THR A 30 -27.61 -17.37 21.96
N GLU A 31 -27.85 -18.31 22.90
CA GLU A 31 -27.54 -18.12 24.32
C GLU A 31 -26.03 -17.88 24.53
N ALA A 32 -25.17 -18.69 23.91
CA ALA A 32 -23.72 -18.53 24.01
C ALA A 32 -23.21 -17.20 23.39
N LEU A 33 -23.86 -16.72 22.33
CA LEU A 33 -23.57 -15.43 21.74
C LEU A 33 -24.01 -14.29 22.66
N GLN A 34 -25.19 -14.38 23.24
CA GLN A 34 -25.72 -13.37 24.15
C GLN A 34 -24.88 -13.27 25.43
N ASP A 35 -24.49 -14.39 26.02
CA ASP A 35 -23.55 -14.44 27.15
C ASP A 35 -22.19 -13.81 26.80
N PHE A 36 -21.72 -14.00 25.57
CA PHE A 36 -20.44 -13.44 25.11
C PHE A 36 -20.51 -11.93 24.89
N LEU A 37 -21.64 -11.41 24.38
CA LEU A 37 -21.84 -9.99 24.13
C LEU A 37 -22.22 -9.21 25.40
N GLY A 38 -22.78 -9.89 26.41
CA GLY A 38 -23.21 -9.28 27.67
C GLY A 38 -24.40 -8.34 27.45
N GLU A 39 -24.23 -7.06 27.80
CA GLU A 39 -25.27 -6.04 27.63
C GLU A 39 -25.44 -5.57 26.17
N LYS A 40 -24.48 -5.87 25.30
CA LYS A 40 -24.48 -5.40 23.92
C LYS A 40 -25.31 -6.30 23.01
N THR A 41 -25.97 -5.67 22.04
CA THR A 41 -26.62 -6.42 20.95
C THR A 41 -25.63 -6.73 19.82
N VAL A 42 -26.03 -7.66 18.94
CA VAL A 42 -25.28 -7.96 17.72
C VAL A 42 -25.21 -6.73 16.81
N GLU A 43 -26.28 -5.94 16.77
CA GLU A 43 -26.37 -4.71 15.98
C GLU A 43 -25.42 -3.64 16.49
N GLU A 44 -25.37 -3.40 17.81
CA GLU A 44 -24.42 -2.47 18.41
C GLU A 44 -22.97 -2.90 18.13
N MET A 45 -22.69 -4.20 18.26
CA MET A 45 -21.37 -4.75 17.91
C MET A 45 -21.05 -4.57 16.42
N ALA A 46 -22.02 -4.76 15.53
CA ALA A 46 -21.83 -4.56 14.10
C ALA A 46 -21.56 -3.10 13.77
N LEU A 47 -22.27 -2.15 14.37
CA LEU A 47 -22.05 -0.72 14.19
C LEU A 47 -20.66 -0.29 14.69
N GLU A 48 -20.22 -0.80 15.84
CA GLU A 48 -18.88 -0.55 16.35
C GLU A 48 -17.80 -1.11 15.43
N LEU A 49 -17.96 -2.35 14.94
CA LEU A 49 -17.01 -2.96 14.01
C LEU A 49 -16.96 -2.23 12.66
N LEU A 50 -18.09 -1.69 12.19
CA LEU A 50 -18.13 -0.85 10.99
C LEU A 50 -17.36 0.46 11.20
N GLY A 51 -17.57 1.14 12.32
CA GLY A 51 -16.83 2.35 12.68
C GLY A 51 -15.32 2.10 12.83
N GLU A 52 -14.93 0.99 13.46
CA GLU A 52 -13.51 0.57 13.54
C GLU A 52 -12.93 0.28 12.16
N ASN A 53 -13.69 -0.35 11.25
CA ASN A 53 -13.23 -0.64 9.89
C ASN A 53 -13.03 0.64 9.07
N GLU A 54 -13.97 1.59 9.16
CA GLU A 54 -13.87 2.88 8.49
C GLU A 54 -12.66 3.68 8.99
N ALA A 55 -12.45 3.75 10.31
CA ALA A 55 -11.28 4.40 10.90
C ALA A 55 -9.96 3.75 10.45
N LEU A 56 -9.93 2.41 10.34
CA LEU A 56 -8.75 1.69 9.83
C LEU A 56 -8.49 1.98 8.35
N ARG A 57 -9.54 2.08 7.52
CA ARG A 57 -9.42 2.44 6.09
C ARG A 57 -8.84 3.83 5.92
N LEU A 58 -9.39 4.83 6.61
CA LEU A 58 -8.87 6.20 6.58
C LEU A 58 -7.39 6.27 7.00
N ARG A 59 -7.01 5.47 7.99
CA ARG A 59 -5.61 5.40 8.42
C ARG A 59 -4.70 4.72 7.39
N CYS A 60 -5.18 3.69 6.70
CA CYS A 60 -4.44 3.06 5.60
C CYS A 60 -4.24 4.05 4.45
N ASP A 61 -5.28 4.78 4.05
CA ASP A 61 -5.21 5.79 2.99
C ASP A 61 -4.16 6.87 3.33
N GLN A 62 -4.19 7.38 4.57
CA GLN A 62 -3.19 8.35 5.04
C GLN A 62 -1.76 7.78 5.03
N LEU A 63 -1.59 6.51 5.42
CA LEU A 63 -0.27 5.87 5.40
C LEU A 63 0.26 5.67 3.98
N ASP A 64 -0.62 5.42 3.01
CA ASP A 64 -0.23 5.33 1.61
C ASP A 64 0.19 6.70 1.05
N ASP A 65 -0.51 7.78 1.42
CA ASP A 65 -0.11 9.15 1.08
C ASP A 65 1.24 9.53 1.70
N ASP A 66 1.44 9.22 2.99
CA ASP A 66 2.71 9.48 3.69
C ASP A 66 3.87 8.69 3.06
N LYS A 67 3.62 7.43 2.69
CA LYS A 67 4.59 6.58 2.00
C LYS A 67 4.95 7.13 0.62
N GLN A 68 3.98 7.64 -0.13
CA GLN A 68 4.21 8.28 -1.42
C GLN A 68 5.06 9.54 -1.25
N SER A 69 4.70 10.42 -0.31
CA SER A 69 5.44 11.65 -0.01
C SER A 69 6.89 11.37 0.43
N MET A 70 7.09 10.36 1.28
CA MET A 70 8.43 9.93 1.69
C MET A 70 9.25 9.40 0.51
N THR A 71 8.63 8.66 -0.41
CA THR A 71 9.29 8.15 -1.62
C THR A 71 9.72 9.29 -2.54
N GLU A 72 8.85 10.25 -2.80
CA GLU A 72 9.16 11.44 -3.59
C GLU A 72 10.30 12.26 -2.97
N THR A 73 10.24 12.46 -1.66
CA THR A 73 11.30 13.13 -0.90
C THR A 73 12.63 12.38 -1.00
N HIS A 74 12.61 11.05 -0.90
CA HIS A 74 13.81 10.22 -1.02
C HIS A 74 14.42 10.31 -2.43
N VAL A 75 13.57 10.28 -3.47
CA VAL A 75 14.00 10.45 -4.87
C VAL A 75 14.63 11.82 -5.08
N LEU A 76 14.00 12.89 -4.60
CA LEU A 76 14.51 14.25 -4.71
C LEU A 76 15.83 14.43 -3.95
N TYR A 77 15.91 13.94 -2.71
CA TYR A 77 17.13 13.99 -1.91
C TYR A 77 18.27 13.22 -2.58
N THR A 78 17.99 12.02 -3.11
CA THR A 78 19.00 11.21 -3.82
C THR A 78 19.47 11.92 -5.08
N TRP A 79 18.58 12.56 -5.82
CA TRP A 79 18.92 13.36 -6.99
C TRP A 79 19.77 14.58 -6.62
N LEU A 80 19.36 15.37 -5.62
CA LEU A 80 20.10 16.53 -5.13
C LEU A 80 21.48 16.15 -4.63
N ARG A 81 21.59 15.07 -3.85
CA ARG A 81 22.88 14.55 -3.39
C ARG A 81 23.79 14.19 -4.55
N LYS A 82 23.29 13.45 -5.55
CA LYS A 82 24.07 13.14 -6.76
C LYS A 82 24.51 14.40 -7.52
N LYS A 83 23.68 15.45 -7.55
CA LYS A 83 24.02 16.75 -8.16
C LYS A 83 25.05 17.53 -7.34
N CYS A 84 24.94 17.56 -6.02
CA CYS A 84 25.90 18.25 -5.13
C CYS A 84 27.25 17.52 -5.04
N ASP A 85 27.25 16.19 -5.08
CA ASP A 85 28.46 15.36 -5.14
C ASP A 85 29.16 15.43 -6.53
N GLN A 86 28.53 16.09 -7.52
CA GLN A 86 29.14 16.45 -8.81
C GLN A 86 29.52 17.94 -8.80
N PRO A 87 30.77 18.32 -8.48
CA PRO A 87 31.16 19.73 -8.30
C PRO A 87 31.33 20.53 -9.62
N SER A 88 30.98 19.99 -10.78
CA SER A 88 31.13 20.67 -12.06
C SER A 88 29.96 20.37 -12.97
N ASN A 89 29.18 21.40 -13.27
CA ASN A 89 28.17 21.38 -14.32
C ASN A 89 28.79 21.61 -15.71
N ASP A 90 30.02 21.14 -15.94
CA ASP A 90 30.64 21.22 -17.28
C ASP A 90 30.60 19.89 -18.03
N PHE A 91 30.47 18.74 -17.36
CA PHE A 91 30.53 17.44 -18.04
C PHE A 91 29.64 16.42 -17.32
N VAL A 92 28.32 16.48 -17.52
CA VAL A 92 27.46 15.30 -17.24
C VAL A 92 27.66 14.32 -18.38
N ALA A 93 28.76 13.57 -18.36
CA ALA A 93 28.89 12.39 -19.19
C ALA A 93 27.87 11.34 -18.71
N VAL A 94 26.66 11.37 -19.28
CA VAL A 94 25.73 10.25 -19.16
C VAL A 94 26.32 9.14 -20.00
N GLN A 95 26.83 8.08 -19.38
CA GLN A 95 27.16 6.88 -20.14
C GLN A 95 25.84 6.28 -20.66
N MET A 96 25.66 6.29 -21.97
CA MET A 96 24.52 5.65 -22.63
C MET A 96 24.98 4.31 -23.18
N ASN A 97 24.23 3.24 -22.88
CA ASN A 97 24.53 1.91 -23.42
C ASN A 97 24.00 1.86 -24.85
N ILE A 98 24.91 1.83 -25.82
CA ILE A 98 24.57 1.76 -27.24
C ILE A 98 25.31 0.55 -27.80
N GLY A 99 24.57 -0.51 -28.16
CA GLY A 99 25.12 -1.63 -28.91
C GLY A 99 26.30 -2.35 -28.25
N HIS A 100 26.33 -2.45 -26.93
CA HIS A 100 27.36 -3.07 -26.06
C HIS A 100 28.53 -2.18 -25.61
N ASP A 101 28.63 -0.93 -26.07
CA ASP A 101 29.65 0.02 -25.61
C ASP A 101 29.05 1.18 -24.79
N TRP A 102 29.83 1.68 -23.83
CA TRP A 102 29.48 2.84 -23.02
C TRP A 102 30.25 4.06 -23.51
N VAL A 103 29.54 5.02 -24.11
CA VAL A 103 30.12 6.25 -24.66
C VAL A 103 29.73 7.45 -23.78
N PRO A 104 30.67 8.35 -23.44
CA PRO A 104 30.37 9.56 -22.70
C PRO A 104 29.71 10.60 -23.61
N VAL A 105 28.51 11.07 -23.24
CA VAL A 105 27.77 12.11 -23.97
C VAL A 105 27.84 13.43 -23.22
N HIS A 106 28.26 14.51 -23.89
CA HIS A 106 28.50 15.80 -23.25
C HIS A 106 27.42 16.83 -23.59
N ASP A 107 26.84 16.72 -24.78
CA ASP A 107 25.67 17.50 -25.22
C ASP A 107 24.80 16.56 -26.06
N LEU A 108 23.78 15.97 -25.44
CA LEU A 108 23.00 14.89 -26.02
C LEU A 108 22.36 15.27 -27.37
N ASP A 109 21.90 16.52 -27.54
CA ASP A 109 21.24 16.92 -28.79
C ASP A 109 22.26 17.12 -29.92
N ARG A 110 23.42 17.71 -29.61
CA ARG A 110 24.52 17.90 -30.58
C ARG A 110 25.17 16.57 -30.96
N ASP A 111 25.47 15.74 -29.96
CA ASP A 111 26.19 14.50 -30.14
C ASP A 111 25.32 13.47 -30.89
N LEU A 112 24.00 13.40 -30.63
CA LEU A 112 23.06 12.59 -31.41
C LEU A 112 22.95 13.07 -32.86
N ARG A 113 22.86 14.38 -33.12
CA ARG A 113 22.84 14.91 -34.50
C ARG A 113 24.11 14.57 -35.27
N SER A 114 25.28 14.76 -34.67
CA SER A 114 26.56 14.43 -35.31
C SER A 114 26.75 12.93 -35.55
N MET A 115 26.09 12.07 -34.76
CA MET A 115 26.07 10.63 -34.98
C MET A 115 25.13 10.23 -36.11
N ILE A 116 23.93 10.81 -36.18
CA ILE A 116 22.98 10.61 -37.29
C ILE A 116 23.60 11.05 -38.62
N GLU A 117 24.28 12.20 -38.65
CA GLU A 117 25.00 12.71 -39.82
C GLU A 117 26.21 11.84 -40.25
N ARG A 118 26.71 10.97 -39.36
CA ARG A 118 27.80 10.02 -39.66
C ARG A 118 27.32 8.64 -40.12
N GLU A 119 26.07 8.27 -39.79
CA GLU A 119 25.46 7.00 -40.22
C GLU A 119 24.69 7.11 -41.54
N GLU A 120 24.38 8.32 -42.01
CA GLU A 120 23.89 8.52 -43.38
C GLU A 120 25.05 8.47 -44.39
N PRO A 121 25.03 7.56 -45.40
CA PRO A 121 26.06 7.44 -46.43
C PRO A 121 26.03 8.55 -47.48
#